data_AF-A0A8X6SJX7-F1
#
_entry.id   AF-A0A8X6SJX7-F1
#
_cell.length_a   1.000
_cell.length_b   1.000
_cell.length_c   1.000
_cell.angle_alpha   90.00
_cell.angle_beta   90.00
_cell.angle_gamma   90.00
#
_symmetry.space_group_name_H-M   'P 1'
#
loop_
_entity.id
_entity.type
_entity.pdbx_description
1 polymer ?
#
loop_
_entity_poly.entity_id
_entity_poly.type
_entity_poly.pdbx_seq_one_letter_code
_entity_poly.pdbx_strand_id
1 'polypeptide(L)'
;MPIIGADFLYHFNISPDLRNRKLIDNATKLSAICKLVSPEVHSIKLVSGESIFHDVLRDFPEIVKPPSFSQEVKHFTETSGPPAFAKARRLASDRLKITKSAF
;
A
#
# COMPACT_ATOMS: atom_id res chain seq x y z
N MET A 1 2.99 19.12 10.26
CA MET A 1 1.85 18.84 11.18
C MET A 1 1.88 17.35 11.49
N PRO A 2 1.97 16.93 12.76
CA PRO A 2 2.01 15.51 13.10
C PRO A 2 0.67 14.83 12.73
N ILE A 3 0.76 13.59 12.23
CA ILE A 3 -0.39 12.79 11.82
C ILE A 3 -0.63 11.73 12.89
N ILE A 4 -1.83 11.69 13.46
CA ILE A 4 -2.25 10.67 14.43
C ILE A 4 -2.86 9.50 13.66
N GLY A 5 -2.38 8.29 13.90
CA GLY A 5 -2.85 7.08 13.25
C GLY A 5 -4.12 6.50 13.89
N ALA A 6 -4.74 5.56 13.17
CA ALA A 6 -5.92 4.83 13.66
C ALA A 6 -5.59 3.89 14.84
N ASP A 7 -4.34 3.45 14.93
CA ASP A 7 -3.79 2.68 16.05
C ASP A 7 -3.89 3.45 17.38
N PHE A 8 -3.59 4.76 17.37
CA PHE A 8 -3.76 5.62 18.53
C PHE A 8 -5.23 5.72 18.96
N LEU A 9 -6.13 5.97 18.00
CA LEU A 9 -7.57 6.06 18.27
C LEU A 9 -8.11 4.74 18.85
N TYR A 10 -7.65 3.61 18.32
CA TYR A 10 -8.00 2.28 18.82
C TYR A 10 -7.49 2.06 20.24
N HIS A 11 -6.20 2.35 20.49
CA HIS A 11 -5.56 2.12 21.79
C HIS A 11 -6.24 2.89 22.92
N PHE A 12 -6.62 4.15 22.67
CA PHE A 12 -7.28 5.01 23.67
C PHE A 12 -8.81 4.98 23.62
N ASN A 13 -9.41 4.09 22.81
CA ASN A 13 -10.86 3.97 22.65
C ASN A 13 -11.55 5.31 22.28
N ILE A 14 -10.91 6.07 21.38
CA ILE A 14 -11.42 7.35 20.89
C ILE A 14 -12.14 7.14 19.56
N SER A 15 -13.35 7.67 19.43
CA SER A 15 -14.16 7.57 18.21
C SER A 15 -14.37 8.94 17.55
N PRO A 16 -14.01 9.10 16.26
CA PRO A 16 -14.33 10.30 15.50
C PRO A 16 -15.78 10.30 15.03
N ASP A 17 -16.52 11.35 15.40
CA ASP A 17 -17.87 11.63 14.92
C ASP A 17 -17.79 12.77 13.89
N LEU A 18 -17.69 12.39 12.62
CA LEU A 18 -17.54 13.33 11.51
C LEU A 18 -18.80 14.17 11.28
N ARG A 19 -19.99 13.64 11.62
CA ARG A 19 -21.27 14.34 11.44
C ARG A 19 -21.37 15.51 12.42
N ASN A 20 -21.04 15.27 13.68
CA ASN A 20 -21.12 16.28 14.73
C ASN A 20 -19.79 17.01 14.98
N ARG A 21 -18.76 16.71 14.17
CA ARG A 21 -17.42 17.33 14.24
C ARG A 21 -16.83 17.26 15.65
N LYS A 22 -16.79 16.06 16.24
CA LYS A 22 -16.24 15.84 17.58
C LYS A 22 -15.46 14.54 17.68
N LEU A 23 -14.53 14.48 18.63
CA LEU A 23 -13.90 13.24 19.10
C LEU A 23 -14.59 12.84 20.41
N ILE A 24 -14.92 11.56 20.52
CA ILE A 24 -15.59 10.98 21.69
C ILE A 24 -14.62 10.02 22.36
N ASP A 25 -14.35 10.22 23.64
CA ASP A 25 -13.72 9.22 24.48
C ASP A 25 -14.80 8.23 24.95
N ASN A 26 -14.73 6.99 24.50
CA ASN A 26 -15.74 6.00 24.85
C ASN A 26 -15.62 5.47 26.28
N ALA A 27 -14.47 5.63 26.93
CA ALA A 27 -14.24 5.23 28.31
C ALA A 27 -14.85 6.25 29.29
N THR A 28 -14.63 7.55 29.07
CA THR A 28 -15.11 8.61 29.98
C THR A 28 -16.41 9.28 29.52
N LYS A 29 -16.84 9.05 28.28
CA LYS A 29 -17.95 9.75 27.59
C LYS A 29 -17.73 11.25 27.41
N LEU A 30 -16.52 11.75 27.66
CA LEU A 30 -16.16 13.12 27.32
C LEU A 30 -16.07 13.28 25.81
N SER A 31 -16.33 14.50 25.34
CA SER A 31 -16.19 14.83 23.93
C SER A 31 -15.48 16.17 23.74
N ALA A 32 -14.62 16.23 22.74
CA ALA A 32 -13.97 17.46 22.30
C ALA A 32 -14.48 17.84 20.91
N ILE A 33 -14.85 19.11 20.73
CA ILE A 33 -15.24 19.65 19.42
C ILE A 33 -13.99 19.74 18.54
N CYS A 34 -14.12 19.33 17.29
CA CYS A 34 -13.04 19.33 16.31
C CYS A 34 -13.40 20.23 15.13
N LYS A 35 -12.38 20.87 14.56
CA LYS A 35 -12.51 21.59 13.30
C LYS A 35 -12.15 20.63 12.17
N LEU A 36 -13.08 20.43 11.25
CA LEU A 36 -12.78 19.83 9.95
C LEU A 36 -11.98 20.87 9.16
N VAL A 37 -10.69 20.62 9.04
CA VAL A 37 -9.78 21.38 8.18
C VAL A 37 -9.57 20.50 6.95
N SER A 38 -9.60 21.08 5.75
CA SER A 38 -8.97 20.47 4.58
C SER A 38 -7.48 20.80 4.69
N PRO A 39 -6.64 19.94 5.28
CA PRO A 39 -5.20 20.18 5.19
C PRO A 39 -4.84 20.22 3.70
N GLU A 40 -3.86 21.03 3.32
CA GLU A 40 -3.09 20.68 2.13
C GLU A 40 -2.62 19.25 2.35
N VAL A 41 -3.20 18.33 1.59
CA VAL A 41 -2.84 16.92 1.67
C VAL A 41 -1.36 16.89 1.32
N HIS A 42 -0.52 16.69 2.33
CA HIS A 42 0.89 16.35 2.15
C HIS A 42 0.91 14.91 1.66
N SER A 43 0.34 14.67 0.48
CA SER A 43 0.58 13.45 -0.25
C SER A 43 2.04 13.45 -0.65
N ILE A 44 2.65 12.28 -0.67
CA ILE A 44 3.92 12.11 -1.38
C ILE A 44 3.59 12.35 -2.85
N LYS A 45 3.76 13.59 -3.30
CA LYS A 45 3.67 13.94 -4.72
C LYS A 45 5.01 13.56 -5.32
N LEU A 46 4.98 12.61 -6.25
CA LEU A 46 6.19 12.23 -7.00
C LEU A 46 6.72 13.40 -7.84
N VAL A 47 5.86 14.37 -8.13
CA VAL A 47 6.15 15.60 -8.86
C VAL A 47 5.87 16.79 -7.93
N SER A 48 6.92 17.39 -7.37
CA SER A 48 6.83 18.63 -6.59
C SER A 48 6.92 19.84 -7.52
N GLY A 49 6.03 20.82 -7.33
CA GLY A 49 5.97 22.08 -8.09
C GLY A 49 7.25 22.92 -8.08
N GLU A 50 8.17 22.61 -7.17
CA GLU A 50 9.39 23.37 -6.91
C GLU A 50 10.65 22.75 -7.55
N SER A 51 10.54 21.55 -8.12
CA SER A 51 11.69 20.89 -8.75
C SER A 51 11.94 21.41 -10.16
N ILE A 52 13.21 21.55 -10.56
CA ILE A 52 13.59 21.83 -11.96
C ILE A 52 13.08 20.77 -12.94
N PHE A 53 12.74 19.58 -12.45
CA PHE A 53 12.18 18.49 -13.26
C PHE A 53 10.66 18.54 -13.31
N HIS A 54 10.01 19.47 -12.63
CA HIS A 54 8.56 19.54 -12.53
C HIS A 54 7.90 19.64 -13.91
N ASP A 55 8.40 20.52 -14.78
CA ASP A 55 7.82 20.72 -16.10
C ASP A 55 8.03 19.49 -17.00
N VAL A 56 9.20 18.87 -16.93
CA VAL A 56 9.49 17.62 -17.66
C VAL A 56 8.58 16.48 -17.18
N LEU A 57 8.43 16.30 -15.88
CA LEU A 57 7.57 15.23 -15.33
C LEU A 57 6.07 15.51 -15.57
N ARG A 58 5.68 16.79 -15.72
CA ARG A 58 4.33 17.17 -16.14
C ARG A 58 4.08 16.76 -17.59
N ASP A 59 5.07 16.93 -18.47
CA ASP A 59 4.97 16.57 -19.89
C ASP A 59 4.98 15.05 -20.11
N PHE A 60 5.59 14.28 -19.20
CA PHE A 60 5.69 12.81 -19.26
C PHE A 60 5.09 12.10 -18.02
N PRO A 61 3.76 12.18 -17.81
CA PRO A 61 3.11 11.66 -16.61
C PRO A 61 3.15 10.12 -16.50
N GLU A 62 3.39 9.40 -17.58
CA GLU A 62 3.59 7.94 -17.59
C GLU A 62 4.84 7.47 -16.86
N ILE A 63 5.90 8.30 -16.75
CA ILE A 63 7.13 7.94 -16.03
C ILE A 63 6.88 7.78 -14.53
N VAL A 64 5.97 8.60 -14.00
CA VAL A 64 5.63 8.66 -12.57
C VAL A 64 4.44 7.80 -12.18
N LYS A 65 3.75 7.21 -13.17
CA LYS A 65 2.68 6.25 -12.91
C LYS A 65 3.28 4.85 -12.79
N PRO A 66 2.98 4.08 -11.72
CA PRO A 66 3.35 2.68 -11.70
C PRO A 66 2.74 1.99 -12.94
N PRO A 67 3.46 1.10 -13.63
CA PRO A 67 2.94 0.42 -14.80
C PRO A 67 1.65 -0.31 -14.42
N SER A 68 0.56 -0.01 -15.13
CA SER A 68 -0.62 -0.85 -15.10
C SER A 68 -0.26 -2.12 -15.88
N PHE A 69 0.04 -3.20 -15.15
CA PHE A 69 0.17 -4.54 -15.74
C PHE A 69 -1.22 -5.08 -16.14
N SER A 70 -1.93 -4.33 -16.99
CA SER A 70 -3.22 -4.72 -17.56
C SER A 70 -3.05 -5.51 -18.86
N GLN A 71 -1.84 -5.56 -19.41
CA GLN A 71 -1.52 -6.40 -20.55
C GLN A 71 -1.00 -7.75 -20.06
N GLU A 72 -1.73 -8.81 -20.39
CA GLU A 72 -1.33 -10.18 -20.15
C GLU A 72 -0.18 -10.53 -21.13
N VAL A 73 1.06 -10.25 -20.73
CA VAL A 73 2.24 -10.64 -21.49
C VAL A 73 2.45 -12.15 -21.33
N LYS A 74 2.26 -12.90 -22.41
CA LYS A 74 2.53 -14.35 -22.44
C LYS A 74 3.95 -14.60 -22.95
N HIS A 75 4.81 -15.07 -22.07
CA HIS A 75 6.11 -15.59 -22.45
C HIS A 75 5.94 -17.03 -22.94
N PHE A 76 6.55 -17.38 -24.07
CA PHE A 76 6.65 -18.76 -24.54
C PHE A 76 8.12 -19.17 -24.57
N THR A 77 8.37 -20.45 -24.29
CA THR A 77 9.71 -21.05 -24.40
C THR A 77 9.66 -22.08 -25.52
N GLU A 78 10.45 -21.91 -26.56
CA GLU A 78 10.60 -22.91 -27.61
C GLU A 78 11.40 -24.09 -27.07
N THR A 79 10.82 -25.29 -27.15
CA THR A 79 11.48 -26.53 -26.76
C THR A 79 11.57 -27.46 -27.95
N SER A 80 12.73 -28.07 -28.17
CA SER A 80 12.89 -29.15 -29.15
C SER A 80 12.99 -30.51 -28.44
N GLY A 81 12.32 -31.52 -29.00
CA GLY A 81 12.31 -32.88 -28.45
C GLY A 81 11.17 -33.16 -27.45
N PRO A 82 11.12 -34.39 -26.89
CA PRO A 82 10.04 -34.82 -26.01
C PRO A 82 10.19 -34.28 -24.57
N PRO A 83 9.08 -34.16 -23.82
CA PRO A 83 9.12 -33.76 -22.41
C PRO A 83 9.98 -34.72 -21.56
N ALA A 84 10.87 -34.15 -20.74
CA ALA A 84 11.67 -34.91 -19.79
C ALA A 84 10.97 -34.96 -18.42
N PHE A 85 10.84 -36.17 -17.86
CA PHE A 85 10.34 -36.37 -16.50
C PHE A 85 11.50 -36.68 -15.53
N ALA A 86 11.48 -36.05 -14.36
CA ALA A 86 12.38 -36.36 -13.26
C ALA A 86 11.60 -36.43 -11.94
N LYS A 87 11.96 -37.39 -11.08
CA LYS A 87 11.36 -37.53 -9.75
C LYS A 87 11.81 -36.37 -8.85
N ALA A 88 10.85 -35.66 -8.25
CA ALA A 88 11.13 -34.61 -7.29
C ALA A 88 11.98 -35.14 -6.12
N ARG A 89 13.04 -34.40 -5.76
CA ARG A 89 13.89 -34.73 -4.62
C ARG A 89 13.19 -34.33 -3.32
N ARG A 90 13.30 -35.17 -2.29
CA ARG A 90 12.79 -34.83 -0.95
C ARG A 90 13.50 -33.58 -0.41
N LEU A 91 12.71 -32.65 0.13
CA LEU A 91 13.20 -31.54 0.93
C LEU A 91 13.39 -31.99 2.39
N ALA A 92 14.35 -31.38 3.08
CA ALA A 92 14.47 -31.51 4.53
C ALA A 92 13.24 -30.88 5.23
N SER A 93 12.95 -31.30 6.47
CA SER A 93 11.69 -30.98 7.15
C SER A 93 11.49 -29.49 7.41
N ASP A 94 12.56 -28.76 7.68
CA ASP A 94 12.62 -27.31 7.84
C ASP A 94 12.25 -26.58 6.54
N ARG A 95 12.90 -26.94 5.43
CA ARG A 95 12.65 -26.35 4.10
C ARG A 95 11.24 -26.68 3.60
N LEU A 96 10.77 -27.90 3.85
CA LEU A 96 9.42 -28.32 3.48
C LEU A 96 8.34 -27.50 4.19
N LYS A 97 8.52 -27.18 5.48
CA LYS A 97 7.57 -26.33 6.23
C LYS A 97 7.49 -24.92 5.65
N ILE A 98 8.64 -24.33 5.33
CA ILE A 98 8.71 -22.98 4.74
C ILE A 98 8.01 -22.97 3.38
N THR A 99 8.32 -23.91 2.48
CA THR A 99 7.71 -23.96 1.15
C THR A 99 6.19 -24.08 1.21
N LYS A 100 5.65 -24.95 2.08
CA LYS A 100 4.20 -25.12 2.26
C LYS A 100 3.47 -23.90 2.84
N SER A 101 4.20 -22.96 3.43
CA SER A 101 3.62 -21.72 3.93
C SER A 101 3.58 -20.60 2.88
N ALA A 102 4.39 -20.72 1.83
CA ALA A 102 4.55 -19.70 0.79
C ALA A 102 3.78 -20.01 -0.50
N PHE A 103 3.46 -21.28 -0.75
CA PHE A 103 2.72 -21.79 -1.92
C PHE A 103 1.64 -22.76 -1.45
#